data_AF-A0A970CLT7-F1
#
_entry.id   AF-A0A970CLT7-F1
#
_cell.length_a   1.000
_cell.length_b   1.000
_cell.length_c   1.000
_cell.angle_alpha   90.00
_cell.angle_beta   90.00
_cell.angle_gamma   90.00
#
_symmetry.space_group_name_H-M   'P 1'
#
loop_
_entity.id
_entity.type
_entity.pdbx_description
1 polymer ?
#
loop_
_entity_poly.entity_id
_entity_poly.type
_entity_poly.pdbx_seq_one_letter_code
_entity_poly.pdbx_strand_id
1 'polypeptide(L)'
;MKKNGFSLIELLAVIVILSFIVLITTPIIVNIISNTQKNSFKTSAHGILNAAELFYTKKLMGESVPRVEFEYDGGEETANPNEYGNLEYKGEKPKFGKVIVRNDGKIAFALYDGAYCAVKQFNSAEGESSENADEIQIITDIEDKDNCIAQIDE
;
A
#
# COMPACT_ATOMS: atom_id res chain seq x y z
N MET A 1 -21.64 33.33 -47.33
CA MET A 1 -20.95 32.25 -46.58
C MET A 1 -21.90 31.06 -46.45
N LYS A 2 -21.58 29.91 -47.02
CA LYS A 2 -22.42 28.71 -46.96
C LYS A 2 -22.15 28.04 -45.61
N LYS A 3 -23.12 28.07 -44.69
CA LYS A 3 -23.01 27.39 -43.39
C LYS A 3 -23.34 25.91 -43.61
N ASN A 4 -22.32 25.06 -43.60
CA ASN A 4 -22.52 23.60 -43.57
C ASN A 4 -22.75 23.23 -42.10
N GLY A 5 -24.02 22.98 -41.74
CA GLY A 5 -24.37 22.42 -40.45
C GLY A 5 -24.27 20.89 -40.50
N PHE A 6 -23.90 20.28 -39.36
CA PHE A 6 -23.99 18.83 -39.19
C PHE A 6 -25.44 18.37 -39.34
N SER A 7 -25.66 17.27 -40.05
CA SER A 7 -26.96 16.62 -40.12
C SER A 7 -27.22 15.81 -38.85
N LEU A 8 -28.48 15.77 -38.40
CA LEU A 8 -28.87 15.00 -37.21
C LEU A 8 -28.53 13.51 -37.36
N ILE A 9 -28.60 12.96 -38.57
CA ILE A 9 -28.24 11.56 -38.84
C ILE A 9 -26.74 11.29 -38.64
N GLU A 10 -25.90 12.26 -39.00
CA GLU A 10 -24.44 12.16 -38.84
C GLU A 10 -24.08 12.19 -37.35
N LEU A 11 -24.73 13.09 -36.59
CA LEU A 11 -24.55 13.16 -35.14
C LEU A 11 -25.03 11.87 -34.45
N LEU A 12 -26.16 11.32 -34.88
CA LEU A 12 -26.71 10.09 -34.34
C LEU A 12 -25.78 8.90 -34.56
N ALA A 13 -25.25 8.74 -35.77
CA ALA A 13 -24.32 7.67 -36.10
C ALA A 13 -23.07 7.69 -35.21
N VAL A 14 -22.53 8.89 -34.93
CA VAL A 14 -21.36 9.04 -34.06
C VAL A 14 -21.68 8.66 -32.60
N ILE A 15 -22.82 9.09 -32.07
CA ILE A 15 -23.21 8.77 -30.69
C ILE A 15 -23.42 7.27 -30.50
N VAL A 16 -24.01 6.58 -31.48
CA VAL A 16 -24.19 5.11 -31.45
C VAL A 16 -22.84 4.40 -31.39
N ILE A 17 -21.87 4.81 -32.22
CA ILE A 17 -20.53 4.19 -32.21
C ILE A 17 -19.82 4.45 -30.88
N LEU A 18 -19.87 5.69 -30.38
CA LEU A 18 -19.24 6.05 -29.10
C LEU A 18 -19.82 5.27 -27.92
N SER A 19 -21.14 5.04 -27.88
CA SER A 19 -21.76 4.31 -26.78
C SER A 19 -21.32 2.84 -26.73
N PHE A 20 -21.16 2.18 -27.88
CA PHE A 20 -20.64 0.80 -27.93
C PHE A 20 -19.19 0.70 -27.44
N ILE A 21 -18.33 1.67 -27.81
CA ILE A 21 -16.94 1.72 -27.33
C ILE A 21 -16.91 1.89 -25.81
N VAL A 22 -17.71 2.81 -25.26
CA VAL A 22 -17.79 3.06 -23.81
C VAL A 22 -18.29 1.80 -23.06
N LEU A 23 -19.29 1.12 -23.60
CA LEU A 23 -19.86 -0.08 -22.96
C LEU A 23 -18.81 -1.18 -22.74
N ILE A 24 -17.94 -1.43 -23.72
CA ILE A 24 -16.91 -2.49 -23.64
C ILE A 24 -15.72 -2.02 -22.78
N THR A 25 -15.35 -0.75 -22.84
CA THR A 25 -14.15 -0.21 -22.20
C THR A 25 -14.29 0.02 -20.70
N THR A 26 -15.49 0.31 -20.19
CA THR A 26 -15.72 0.60 -18.76
C THR A 26 -15.24 -0.49 -17.79
N PRO A 27 -15.56 -1.80 -17.93
CA PRO A 27 -15.10 -2.81 -16.97
C PRO A 27 -13.57 -2.98 -16.99
N ILE A 28 -12.94 -2.82 -18.16
CA ILE A 28 -11.48 -2.95 -18.32
C ILE A 28 -10.75 -1.85 -17.55
N ILE A 29 -11.22 -0.61 -17.68
CA ILE A 29 -10.62 0.56 -17.02
C ILE A 29 -10.68 0.39 -15.49
N VAL A 30 -11.81 -0.07 -14.94
CA VAL A 30 -11.95 -0.27 -13.49
C VAL A 30 -10.94 -1.29 -12.96
N ASN A 31 -10.73 -2.41 -13.67
CA ASN A 31 -9.77 -3.43 -13.26
C ASN A 31 -8.30 -2.95 -13.36
N ILE A 32 -7.98 -2.13 -14.36
CA ILE A 32 -6.64 -1.53 -14.46
C ILE A 32 -6.41 -0.56 -13.30
N ILE A 33 -7.41 0.25 -12.96
CA ILE A 33 -7.33 1.20 -11.86
C ILE A 33 -7.13 0.46 -10.53
N SER A 34 -7.90 -0.60 -10.23
CA SER A 34 -7.75 -1.36 -8.99
C SER A 34 -6.34 -1.97 -8.86
N ASN A 35 -5.83 -2.60 -9.93
CA ASN A 35 -4.47 -3.13 -9.95
C ASN A 35 -3.40 -2.05 -9.81
N THR A 36 -3.62 -0.87 -10.40
CA THR A 36 -2.70 0.27 -10.29
C THR A 36 -2.66 0.79 -8.86
N GLN A 37 -3.82 0.95 -8.22
CA GLN A 37 -3.89 1.36 -6.81
C GLN A 37 -3.23 0.32 -5.90
N LYS A 38 -3.54 -0.97 -6.08
CA LYS A 38 -2.91 -2.07 -5.36
C LYS A 38 -1.38 -2.03 -5.46
N ASN A 39 -0.84 -1.86 -6.67
CA ASN A 39 0.61 -1.79 -6.90
C ASN A 39 1.24 -0.51 -6.34
N SER A 40 0.53 0.62 -6.40
CA SER A 40 0.97 1.89 -5.79
C SER A 40 1.09 1.74 -4.27
N PHE A 41 0.09 1.12 -3.64
CA PHE A 41 0.10 0.88 -2.20
C PHE A 41 1.20 -0.11 -1.81
N LYS A 42 1.38 -1.20 -2.57
CA LYS A 42 2.52 -2.12 -2.39
C LYS A 42 3.87 -1.39 -2.46
N THR A 43 4.03 -0.49 -3.42
CA THR A 43 5.25 0.33 -3.57
C THR A 43 5.46 1.26 -2.38
N SER A 44 4.39 1.85 -1.85
CA SER A 44 4.45 2.68 -0.64
C SER A 44 4.82 1.86 0.60
N ALA A 45 4.26 0.66 0.74
CA ALA A 45 4.63 -0.28 1.80
C ALA A 45 6.12 -0.69 1.71
N HIS A 46 6.67 -0.92 0.50
CA HIS A 46 8.11 -1.10 0.32
C HIS A 46 8.91 0.15 0.74
N GLY A 47 8.39 1.35 0.50
CA GLY A 47 9.01 2.59 0.97
C GLY A 47 9.11 2.67 2.50
N ILE A 48 8.08 2.21 3.20
CA ILE A 48 8.05 2.11 4.67
C ILE A 48 9.00 1.02 5.17
N LEU A 49 9.04 -0.14 4.50
CA LEU A 49 10.00 -1.20 4.82
C LEU A 49 11.44 -0.68 4.74
N ASN A 50 11.80 -0.03 3.63
CA ASN A 50 13.14 0.55 3.44
C ASN A 50 13.47 1.61 4.51
N ALA A 51 12.47 2.40 4.93
CA ALA A 51 12.66 3.39 5.99
C ALA A 51 12.90 2.73 7.36
N ALA A 52 12.19 1.65 7.66
CA ALA A 52 12.39 0.87 8.88
C ALA A 52 13.76 0.17 8.89
N GLU A 53 14.21 -0.38 7.76
CA GLU A 53 15.56 -0.94 7.60
C GLU A 53 16.66 0.11 7.79
N LEU A 54 16.47 1.29 7.20
CA LEU A 54 17.37 2.42 7.35
C LEU A 54 17.40 2.94 8.78
N PHE A 55 16.25 2.99 9.45
CA PHE A 55 16.14 3.35 10.86
C PHE A 55 16.97 2.42 11.73
N TYR A 56 16.77 1.09 11.57
CA TYR A 56 17.53 0.08 12.30
C TYR A 56 19.03 0.23 12.05
N THR A 57 19.44 0.34 10.79
CA THR A 57 20.86 0.49 10.40
C THR A 57 21.50 1.74 10.99
N LYS A 58 20.80 2.89 10.98
CA LYS A 58 21.29 4.15 11.57
C LYS A 58 21.47 4.03 13.09
N LYS A 59 20.60 3.29 13.76
CA LYS A 59 20.62 3.15 15.23
C LYS A 59 21.63 2.11 15.71
N LEU A 60 21.87 1.05 14.93
CA LEU A 60 22.94 0.08 15.18
C LEU A 60 24.34 0.69 15.25
N MET A 61 24.57 1.82 14.59
CA MET A 61 25.86 2.51 14.62
C MET A 61 26.12 3.28 15.92
N GLY A 62 25.12 3.42 16.80
CA GLY A 62 25.22 4.19 18.05
C GLY A 62 25.03 3.36 19.32
N GLU A 63 24.02 2.48 19.37
CA GLU A 63 23.65 1.66 20.54
C GLU A 63 22.89 0.38 20.09
N SER A 64 22.62 -0.55 21.02
CA SER A 64 21.69 -1.67 20.78
C SER A 64 20.29 -1.11 20.55
N VAL A 65 19.68 -1.41 19.40
CA VAL A 65 18.33 -0.94 19.08
C VAL A 65 17.31 -1.78 19.85
N PRO A 66 16.54 -1.22 20.80
CA PRO A 66 15.44 -1.94 21.42
C PRO A 66 14.33 -2.18 20.39
N ARG A 67 13.36 -3.04 20.71
CA ARG A 67 12.15 -3.18 19.90
C ARG A 67 11.45 -1.81 19.79
N VAL A 68 11.17 -1.37 18.57
CA VAL A 68 10.44 -0.12 18.29
C VAL A 68 9.18 -0.43 17.50
N GLU A 69 8.06 0.13 17.93
CA GLU A 69 6.78 0.02 17.25
C GLU A 69 6.36 1.40 16.75
N PHE A 70 6.11 1.55 15.46
CA PHE A 70 5.54 2.74 14.86
C PHE A 70 4.07 2.47 14.55
N GLU A 71 3.20 3.36 14.97
CA GLU A 71 1.76 3.23 14.80
C GLU A 71 1.22 4.43 14.00
N TYR A 72 0.29 4.11 13.11
CA TYR A 72 -0.45 5.06 12.29
C TYR A 72 -1.92 4.92 12.68
N ASP A 73 -2.55 6.00 13.14
CA ASP A 73 -3.99 6.01 13.48
C ASP A 73 -4.67 7.27 12.96
N GLY A 74 -5.28 7.17 11.79
CA GLY A 74 -6.16 8.21 11.24
C GLY A 74 -5.50 9.56 10.95
N GLY A 75 -4.16 9.61 10.89
CA GLY A 75 -3.39 10.83 10.72
C GLY A 75 -2.36 11.08 11.82
N GLU A 76 -2.54 10.48 12.99
CA GLU A 76 -1.53 10.49 14.05
C GLU A 76 -0.45 9.44 13.79
N GLU A 77 0.79 9.79 14.11
CA GLU A 77 1.96 8.93 14.01
C GLU A 77 2.65 8.92 15.37
N THR A 78 2.81 7.73 15.93
CA THR A 78 3.47 7.54 17.22
C THR A 78 4.54 6.46 17.10
N ALA A 79 5.56 6.55 17.95
CA ALA A 79 6.55 5.50 18.11
C ALA A 79 6.60 5.08 19.56
N ASN A 80 6.81 3.79 19.80
CA ASN A 80 7.05 3.24 21.12
C ASN A 80 8.38 2.50 21.10
N PRO A 81 9.42 2.96 21.82
CA PRO A 81 9.43 4.15 22.69
C PRO A 81 9.33 5.51 21.96
N ASN A 82 8.73 6.53 22.60
CA ASN A 82 8.45 7.84 21.99
C ASN A 82 9.70 8.63 21.54
N GLU A 83 10.89 8.30 22.07
CA GLU A 83 12.15 8.97 21.76
C GLU A 83 12.65 8.73 20.33
N TYR A 84 12.11 7.73 19.64
CA TYR A 84 12.54 7.36 18.27
C TYR A 84 11.88 8.22 17.18
N GLY A 85 10.87 9.02 17.53
CA GLY A 85 10.16 9.87 16.57
C GLY A 85 9.48 9.08 15.46
N ASN A 86 9.17 9.73 14.34
CA ASN A 86 8.43 9.10 13.25
C ASN A 86 9.37 8.52 12.18
N LEU A 87 8.87 7.52 11.44
CA LEU A 87 9.56 7.03 10.25
C LEU A 87 9.43 8.01 9.09
N GLU A 88 10.55 8.41 8.50
CA GLU A 88 10.59 9.14 7.23
C GLU A 88 10.66 8.13 6.07
N TYR A 89 9.58 8.02 5.29
CA TYR A 89 9.46 7.09 4.18
C TYR A 89 9.02 7.77 2.88
N LYS A 90 9.22 7.07 1.76
CA LYS A 90 8.71 7.46 0.45
C LYS A 90 7.41 6.73 0.16
N GLY A 91 6.46 7.41 -0.47
CA GLY A 91 5.17 6.83 -0.85
C GLY A 91 4.01 7.50 -0.13
N GLU A 92 2.83 6.92 -0.29
CA GLU A 92 1.61 7.41 0.37
C GLU A 92 1.56 6.95 1.82
N LYS A 93 1.13 7.84 2.71
CA LYS A 93 0.95 7.56 4.13
C LYS A 93 -0.22 6.59 4.32
N PRO A 94 -0.03 5.48 5.05
CA PRO A 94 -1.13 4.60 5.43
C PRO A 94 -2.10 5.36 6.35
N LYS A 95 -3.40 5.06 6.25
CA LYS A 95 -4.39 5.64 7.16
C LYS A 95 -4.28 5.04 8.56
N PHE A 96 -4.08 3.73 8.62
CA PHE A 96 -3.93 2.98 9.86
C PHE A 96 -2.82 1.95 9.71
N GLY A 97 -2.22 1.49 10.80
CA GLY A 97 -1.27 0.40 10.74
C GLY A 97 -0.23 0.40 11.85
N LYS A 98 0.54 -0.68 11.90
CA LYS A 98 1.64 -0.87 12.83
C LYS A 98 2.86 -1.38 12.08
N VAL A 99 4.04 -0.84 12.38
CA VAL A 99 5.34 -1.31 11.91
C VAL A 99 6.19 -1.65 13.12
N ILE A 100 6.67 -2.88 13.20
CA ILE A 100 7.46 -3.37 14.32
C ILE A 100 8.87 -3.67 13.82
N VAL A 101 9.84 -3.01 14.44
CA VAL A 101 11.27 -3.23 14.23
C VAL A 101 11.81 -3.93 15.47
N ARG A 102 12.26 -5.17 15.31
CA ARG A 102 12.87 -5.95 16.41
C ARG A 102 14.35 -5.62 16.58
N ASN A 103 14.87 -5.99 17.74
CA ASN A 103 16.28 -5.86 18.10
C ASN A 103 17.25 -6.68 17.22
N ASP A 104 16.75 -7.70 16.51
CA ASP A 104 17.51 -8.51 15.56
C ASP A 104 17.43 -7.96 14.13
N GLY A 105 16.80 -6.80 13.92
CA GLY A 105 16.63 -6.16 12.62
C GLY A 105 15.51 -6.73 11.78
N LYS A 106 14.75 -7.71 12.30
CA LYS A 106 13.57 -8.21 11.62
C LYS A 106 12.45 -7.17 11.70
N ILE A 107 11.77 -6.97 10.57
CA ILE A 107 10.68 -6.01 10.43
C ILE A 107 9.41 -6.74 10.01
N ALA A 108 8.34 -6.48 10.74
CA ALA A 108 6.98 -6.87 10.41
C ALA A 108 6.10 -5.63 10.38
N PHE A 109 5.04 -5.64 9.56
CA PHE A 109 4.06 -4.57 9.58
C PHE A 109 2.70 -5.04 9.05
N ALA A 110 1.66 -4.31 9.44
CA ALA A 110 0.37 -4.30 8.78
C ALA A 110 -0.05 -2.85 8.55
N LEU A 111 -0.31 -2.48 7.30
CA LEU A 111 -0.62 -1.12 6.87
C LEU A 111 -1.94 -1.10 6.10
N TYR A 112 -2.83 -0.18 6.43
CA TYR A 112 -4.16 -0.07 5.85
C TYR A 112 -4.38 1.33 5.25
N ASP A 113 -4.80 1.42 3.98
CA ASP A 113 -5.12 2.68 3.30
C ASP A 113 -6.64 2.97 3.22
N GLY A 114 -7.47 2.07 3.76
CA GLY A 114 -8.93 2.13 3.67
C GLY A 114 -9.54 1.26 2.59
N ALA A 115 -8.73 0.61 1.74
CA ALA A 115 -9.19 -0.35 0.73
C ALA A 115 -8.31 -1.61 0.70
N TYR A 116 -7.02 -1.47 0.94
CA TYR A 116 -6.02 -2.53 0.89
C TYR A 116 -5.27 -2.62 2.22
N CYS A 117 -4.91 -3.84 2.61
CA CYS A 117 -4.02 -4.10 3.72
C CYS A 117 -2.70 -4.70 3.21
N ALA A 118 -1.58 -4.06 3.51
CA ALA A 118 -0.24 -4.55 3.20
C ALA A 118 0.36 -5.17 4.46
N VAL A 119 0.67 -6.46 4.40
CA VAL A 119 1.17 -7.25 5.53
C VAL A 119 2.54 -7.83 5.19
N LYS A 120 3.46 -7.74 6.15
CA LYS A 120 4.73 -8.46 6.16
C LYS A 120 4.93 -9.05 7.55
N GLN A 121 5.16 -10.36 7.62
CA GLN A 121 5.44 -11.05 8.87
C GLN A 121 6.94 -11.02 9.20
N PHE A 122 7.28 -11.30 10.46
CA PHE A 122 8.65 -11.64 10.81
C PHE A 122 9.03 -12.95 10.11
N ASN A 123 10.15 -12.94 9.40
CA ASN A 123 10.69 -14.14 8.75
C ASN A 123 10.83 -15.27 9.78
N SER A 124 9.93 -16.25 9.72
CA SER A 124 10.05 -17.53 10.42
C SER A 124 10.95 -18.40 9.56
N ALA A 125 12.26 -18.34 9.82
CA ALA A 125 13.19 -19.22 9.15
C ALA A 125 12.87 -20.67 9.56
N GLU A 126 12.38 -21.47 8.62
CA GLU A 126 12.86 -22.83 8.32
C GLU A 126 12.00 -23.50 7.24
N GLY A 127 12.48 -23.49 5.98
CA GLY A 127 12.10 -24.53 5.01
C GLY A 127 11.42 -24.12 3.71
N GLU A 128 11.11 -22.85 3.44
CA GLU A 128 10.55 -22.45 2.14
C GLU A 128 11.61 -21.79 1.25
N SER A 129 11.65 -22.22 -0.02
CA SER A 129 12.60 -21.73 -1.02
C SER A 129 12.56 -20.20 -1.11
N SER A 130 13.76 -19.63 -1.08
CA SER A 130 14.18 -18.22 -1.06
C SER A 130 13.64 -17.29 -2.15
N GLU A 131 12.46 -17.52 -2.73
CA GLU A 131 11.84 -16.61 -3.71
C GLU A 131 10.61 -15.85 -3.20
N ASN A 132 10.06 -16.17 -2.01
CA ASN A 132 8.76 -15.61 -1.60
C ASN A 132 8.59 -15.21 -0.11
N ALA A 133 9.61 -15.38 0.73
CA ALA A 133 9.48 -15.14 2.18
C ALA A 133 9.64 -13.67 2.62
N ASP A 134 10.14 -12.80 1.73
CA ASP A 134 10.26 -11.35 1.97
C ASP A 134 9.18 -10.52 1.24
N GLU A 135 8.18 -11.18 0.64
CA GLU A 135 7.20 -10.47 -0.17
C GLU A 135 6.09 -9.85 0.69
N ILE A 136 5.83 -8.55 0.46
CA ILE A 136 4.68 -7.84 1.03
C ILE A 136 3.40 -8.41 0.42
N GLN A 137 2.55 -8.98 1.26
CA GLN A 137 1.24 -9.50 0.86
C GLN A 137 0.21 -8.36 0.88
N ILE A 138 -0.56 -8.23 -0.19
CA ILE A 138 -1.64 -7.24 -0.27
C ILE A 138 -2.99 -7.96 -0.24
N ILE A 139 -3.73 -7.75 0.84
CA ILE A 139 -5.07 -8.28 1.07
C ILE A 139 -6.09 -7.22 0.63
N THR A 140 -7.07 -7.63 -0.17
CA THR A 140 -8.07 -6.75 -0.79
C THR A 140 -9.45 -6.84 -0.15
N ASP A 141 -9.71 -7.87 0.66
CA ASP A 141 -11.04 -8.21 1.21
C ASP A 141 -11.09 -7.92 2.72
N ILE A 142 -10.56 -6.78 3.14
CA ILE A 142 -10.58 -6.34 4.53
C ILE A 142 -11.56 -5.19 4.69
N GLU A 143 -12.60 -5.44 5.50
CA GLU A 143 -13.67 -4.48 5.76
C GLU A 143 -13.28 -3.43 6.81
N ASP A 144 -12.31 -3.74 7.69
CA ASP A 144 -11.97 -2.89 8.83
C ASP A 144 -10.45 -2.87 9.12
N LYS A 145 -9.96 -1.73 9.62
CA LYS A 145 -8.57 -1.51 10.05
C LYS A 145 -8.14 -2.54 11.09
N ASP A 146 -9.04 -2.94 11.99
CA ASP A 146 -8.72 -3.87 13.08
C ASP A 146 -8.39 -5.26 12.52
N ASN A 147 -9.10 -5.70 11.48
CA ASN A 147 -8.81 -6.96 10.79
C ASN A 147 -7.47 -6.92 10.05
N CYS A 148 -7.05 -5.75 9.56
CA CYS A 148 -5.73 -5.56 8.95
C CYS A 148 -4.61 -5.61 10.01
N ILE A 149 -4.75 -4.85 11.09
CA ILE A 149 -3.74 -4.77 12.15
C ILE A 149 -3.62 -6.11 12.90
N ALA A 150 -4.69 -6.88 12.99
CA ALA A 150 -4.65 -8.23 13.55
C ALA A 150 -3.90 -9.26 12.67
N GLN A 151 -3.47 -8.90 11.45
CA GLN A 151 -2.72 -9.81 10.59
C GLN A 151 -1.26 -9.97 11.02
N ILE A 152 -0.69 -9.04 11.78
CA ILE A 152 0.71 -9.10 12.22
C ILE A 152 0.81 -9.82 13.56
N ASP A 153 1.71 -10.80 13.64
CA ASP A 153 2.08 -11.43 14.91
C ASP A 153 2.96 -10.47 15.73
N GLU A 154 2.60 -10.20 16.99
CA GLU A 154 3.36 -9.33 17.90
C GLU A 154 4.67 -9.98 18.39
#